data_AF-D7V0F4-F1
#
_entry.id   AF-D7V0F4-F1
#
_cell.length_a   1.000
_cell.length_b   1.000
_cell.length_c   1.000
_cell.angle_alpha   90.00
_cell.angle_beta   90.00
_cell.angle_gamma   90.00
#
_symmetry.space_group_name_H-M   'P 1'
#
loop_
_entity.id
_entity.type
_entity.pdbx_description
1 polymer ?
#
loop_
_entity_poly.entity_id
_entity_poly.type
_entity_poly.pdbx_seq_one_letter_code
_entity_poly.pdbx_strand_id
1 'polypeptide(L)'
;MGKKMQEKLIQSLETLIAQTEEACRQAKSVGSAQAEEAWETGAAKQAELDDQLEKTKQGYEELVELLKAMELEKPTLSEAQKQFSQAVSDEITVLKNALFAKEQTLKEIVLTVQTNNEMKLAFAEKIIDMLTDFHETANNEQSIMINETF
;
A
#
# COMPACT_ATOMS: atom_id res chain seq x y z
N MET A 1 14.65 29.92 14.48
CA MET A 1 13.62 28.87 14.40
C MET A 1 13.33 28.35 15.81
N GLY A 2 12.07 28.33 16.24
CA GLY A 2 11.72 28.02 17.64
C GLY A 2 11.82 26.53 17.97
N LYS A 3 12.19 26.18 19.21
CA LYS A 3 12.24 24.82 19.76
C LYS A 3 10.98 24.00 19.44
N LYS A 4 9.81 24.65 19.50
CA LYS A 4 8.50 24.08 19.16
C LYS A 4 8.40 23.55 17.72
N MET A 5 9.10 24.15 16.76
CA MET A 5 9.08 23.72 15.36
C MET A 5 9.95 22.46 15.15
N GLN A 6 11.08 22.39 15.86
CA GLN A 6 11.93 21.18 15.88
C GLN A 6 11.15 19.98 16.46
N GLU A 7 10.51 20.18 17.61
CA GLU A 7 9.68 19.16 18.27
C GLU A 7 8.55 18.66 17.35
N LYS A 8 7.86 19.57 16.66
CA LYS A 8 6.81 19.20 15.69
C LYS A 8 7.33 18.38 14.51
N LEU A 9 8.50 18.73 13.98
CA LEU A 9 9.09 18.01 12.84
C LEU A 9 9.48 16.59 13.25
N ILE A 10 10.12 16.43 14.41
CA ILE A 10 10.47 15.13 14.98
C ILE A 10 9.20 14.29 15.19
N GLN A 11 8.19 14.86 15.85
CA GLN A 11 6.93 14.17 16.12
C GLN A 11 6.21 13.75 14.83
N SER A 12 6.25 14.57 13.78
CA SER A 12 5.68 14.24 12.47
C SER A 12 6.39 13.05 11.83
N LEU A 13 7.72 12.99 11.91
CA LEU A 13 8.50 11.84 11.42
C LEU A 13 8.22 10.56 12.22
N GLU A 14 8.13 10.65 13.55
CA GLU A 14 7.78 9.51 14.40
C GLU A 14 6.37 8.99 14.10
N THR A 15 5.41 9.90 13.88
CA THR A 15 4.04 9.55 13.50
C THR A 15 4.01 8.82 12.16
N LEU A 16 4.74 9.33 11.17
CA LEU A 16 4.85 8.69 9.85
C LEU A 16 5.48 7.30 9.93
N ILE A 17 6.49 7.10 10.77
CA ILE A 17 7.08 5.79 11.00
C ILE A 17 6.03 4.83 11.56
N ALA A 18 5.27 5.25 12.58
CA ALA A 18 4.24 4.42 13.20
C ALA A 18 3.10 4.07 12.23
N GLN A 19 2.63 5.04 11.45
CA GLN A 19 1.62 4.83 10.40
C GLN A 19 2.11 3.86 9.33
N THR A 20 3.35 4.03 8.85
CA THR A 20 3.95 3.15 7.84
C THR A 20 4.15 1.73 8.37
N GLU A 21 4.49 1.58 9.65
CA GLU A 21 4.60 0.26 10.30
C GLU A 21 3.24 -0.42 10.45
N GLU A 22 2.19 0.31 10.79
CA GLU A 22 0.82 -0.21 10.78
C GLU A 22 0.39 -0.64 9.37
N ALA A 23 0.63 0.20 8.36
CA ALA A 23 0.36 -0.15 6.96
C ALA A 23 1.11 -1.42 6.53
N CYS A 24 2.36 -1.61 6.97
CA CYS A 24 3.09 -2.85 6.74
C CYS A 24 2.40 -4.07 7.36
N ARG A 25 1.90 -3.94 8.60
CA ARG A 25 1.19 -5.02 9.29
C ARG A 25 -0.10 -5.38 8.56
N GLN A 26 -0.86 -4.37 8.13
CA GLN A 26 -2.08 -4.59 7.37
C GLN A 26 -1.82 -5.22 6.00
N ALA A 27 -0.82 -4.74 5.26
CA ALA A 27 -0.46 -5.30 3.96
C ALA A 27 -0.05 -6.78 4.05
N LYS A 28 0.69 -7.17 5.10
CA LYS A 28 0.99 -8.59 5.37
C LYS A 28 -0.27 -9.39 5.67
N SER A 29 -1.18 -8.83 6.47
CA SER A 29 -2.44 -9.46 6.84
C SER A 29 -3.34 -9.73 5.63
N VAL A 30 -3.38 -8.79 4.68
CA VAL A 30 -4.04 -8.95 3.37
C VAL A 30 -3.41 -10.09 2.58
N GLY A 31 -2.08 -10.10 2.45
CA GLY A 31 -1.36 -11.16 1.75
C GLY A 31 -1.60 -12.55 2.34
N SER A 32 -1.65 -12.68 3.67
CA SER A 32 -2.01 -13.93 4.34
C SER A 32 -3.45 -14.36 4.07
N ALA A 33 -4.42 -13.44 4.17
CA ALA A 33 -5.82 -13.77 3.89
C ALA A 33 -6.04 -14.20 2.44
N GLN A 34 -5.31 -13.59 1.49
CA GLN A 34 -5.31 -14.01 0.09
C GLN A 34 -4.70 -15.39 -0.08
N ALA A 35 -3.58 -15.69 0.57
CA ALA A 35 -2.96 -17.02 0.51
C ALA A 35 -3.90 -18.12 1.05
N GLU A 36 -4.72 -17.79 2.06
CA GLU A 36 -5.70 -18.70 2.67
C GLU A 36 -7.07 -18.74 1.94
N GLU A 37 -7.23 -18.00 0.83
CA GLU A 37 -8.51 -17.87 0.10
C GLU A 37 -9.69 -17.39 0.97
N ALA A 38 -9.39 -16.65 2.04
CA ALA A 38 -10.38 -16.09 2.95
C ALA A 38 -10.93 -14.76 2.39
N TRP A 39 -11.74 -14.83 1.33
CA TRP A 39 -12.15 -13.67 0.52
C TRP A 39 -12.85 -12.53 1.27
N GLU A 40 -13.83 -12.84 2.13
CA GLU A 40 -14.55 -11.82 2.92
C GLU A 40 -13.60 -11.13 3.92
N THR A 41 -12.77 -11.90 4.60
CA THR A 41 -11.72 -11.41 5.50
C THR A 41 -10.67 -10.59 4.75
N GLY A 42 -10.32 -11.01 3.53
CA GLY A 42 -9.38 -10.31 2.66
C GLY A 42 -9.90 -8.94 2.23
N ALA A 43 -11.18 -8.82 1.91
CA ALA A 43 -11.81 -7.54 1.56
C ALA A 43 -11.84 -6.56 2.74
N ALA A 44 -12.19 -7.03 3.95
CA ALA A 44 -12.16 -6.20 5.14
C ALA A 44 -10.74 -5.71 5.46
N LYS A 45 -9.75 -6.59 5.40
CA LYS A 45 -8.33 -6.24 5.59
C LYS A 45 -7.79 -5.30 4.52
N GLN A 46 -8.26 -5.42 3.28
CA GLN A 46 -7.90 -4.49 2.21
C GLN A 46 -8.43 -3.08 2.51
N ALA A 47 -9.68 -2.97 2.97
CA ALA A 47 -10.23 -1.68 3.37
C ALA A 47 -9.46 -1.05 4.56
N GLU A 48 -9.05 -1.87 5.53
CA GLU A 48 -8.18 -1.42 6.63
C GLU A 48 -6.81 -0.95 6.12
N LEU A 49 -6.20 -1.67 5.17
CA LEU A 49 -4.97 -1.23 4.52
C LEU A 49 -5.15 0.11 3.79
N ASP A 50 -6.23 0.28 3.03
CA ASP A 50 -6.51 1.51 2.29
C ASP A 50 -6.66 2.72 3.23
N ASP A 51 -7.33 2.54 4.37
CA ASP A 51 -7.43 3.57 5.42
C ASP A 51 -6.05 3.92 6.01
N GLN A 52 -5.19 2.94 6.25
CA GLN A 52 -3.83 3.20 6.74
C GLN A 52 -2.94 3.89 5.70
N LEU A 53 -3.11 3.57 4.42
CA LEU A 53 -2.39 4.23 3.33
C LEU A 53 -2.84 5.70 3.20
N GLU A 54 -4.13 5.98 3.32
CA GLU A 54 -4.62 7.36 3.30
C GLU A 54 -4.13 8.16 4.52
N LYS A 55 -4.11 7.56 5.72
CA LYS A 55 -3.51 8.19 6.91
C LYS A 55 -2.02 8.50 6.73
N THR A 56 -1.28 7.56 6.14
CA THR A 56 0.15 7.74 5.84
C THR A 56 0.35 8.88 4.85
N LYS A 57 -0.49 8.96 3.80
CA LYS A 57 -0.49 10.06 2.83
C LYS A 57 -0.78 11.41 3.48
N GLN A 58 -1.80 11.48 4.34
CA GLN A 58 -2.11 12.70 5.11
C GLN A 58 -0.94 13.11 6.00
N GLY A 59 -0.27 12.16 6.67
CA GLY A 59 0.94 12.43 7.44
C GLY A 59 2.07 13.06 6.61
N TYR A 60 2.24 12.64 5.35
CA TYR A 60 3.21 13.24 4.44
C TYR A 60 2.81 14.65 4.03
N GLU A 61 1.54 14.87 3.74
CA GLU A 61 1.01 16.20 3.42
C GLU A 61 1.22 17.16 4.60
N GLU A 62 0.94 16.73 5.83
CA GLU A 62 1.20 17.49 7.05
C GLU A 62 2.69 17.80 7.25
N LEU A 63 3.59 16.85 7.00
CA LEU A 63 5.03 17.06 7.06
C LEU A 63 5.47 18.13 6.04
N VAL A 64 4.93 18.09 4.83
CA VAL A 64 5.22 19.08 3.78
C VAL A 64 4.72 20.47 4.18
N GLU A 65 3.51 20.58 4.75
CA GLU A 65 2.99 21.86 5.24
C GLU A 65 3.82 22.41 6.41
N LEU A 66 4.30 21.55 7.31
CA LEU A 66 5.26 21.94 8.35
C LEU A 66 6.54 22.53 7.74
N LEU A 67 7.12 21.88 6.73
CA LEU A 67 8.32 22.36 6.05
C LEU A 67 8.11 23.68 5.30
N LYS A 68 6.92 23.91 4.73
CA LYS A 68 6.56 25.19 4.11
C LYS A 68 6.46 26.31 5.13
N ALA A 69 5.90 26.01 6.31
CA ALA A 69 5.76 26.98 7.40
C ALA A 69 7.10 27.40 8.04
N MET A 70 8.20 26.74 7.68
CA MET A 70 9.54 27.00 8.22
C MET A 70 10.30 28.11 7.49
N GLU A 71 9.71 28.77 6.48
CA GLU A 71 10.34 29.88 5.73
C GLU A 71 11.73 29.54 5.18
N LEU A 72 11.92 28.29 4.77
CA LEU A 72 13.18 27.76 4.23
C LEU A 72 13.39 28.26 2.79
N GLU A 73 14.65 28.30 2.32
CA GLU A 73 14.94 28.53 0.89
C GLU A 73 14.22 27.50 0.01
N LYS A 74 14.15 26.25 0.49
CA LYS A 74 13.34 25.17 -0.07
C LYS A 74 12.66 24.39 1.06
N PRO A 75 11.36 24.04 0.93
CA PRO A 75 10.62 23.31 1.96
C PRO A 75 11.02 21.82 1.99
N THR A 76 12.24 21.55 2.46
CA THR A 76 12.83 20.20 2.49
C THR A 76 13.40 19.89 3.86
N LEU A 77 13.39 18.62 4.25
CA LEU A 77 14.04 18.16 5.48
C LEU A 77 15.53 18.54 5.54
N SER A 78 16.24 18.45 4.41
CA SER A 78 17.65 18.82 4.36
C SER A 78 17.89 20.31 4.64
N GLU A 79 17.00 21.18 4.17
CA GLU A 79 17.11 22.63 4.42
C GLU A 79 16.72 22.97 5.86
N ALA A 80 15.69 22.30 6.40
CA ALA A 80 15.31 22.38 7.80
C ALA A 80 16.48 22.01 8.73
N GLN A 81 17.17 20.90 8.45
CA GLN A 81 18.31 20.41 9.23
C GLN A 81 19.46 21.42 9.33
N LYS A 82 19.71 22.23 8.29
CA LYS A 82 20.76 23.27 8.31
C LYS A 82 20.50 24.37 9.35
N GLN A 83 19.24 24.58 9.73
CA GLN A 83 18.84 25.60 10.71
C GLN A 83 18.81 25.06 12.15
N PHE A 84 19.12 23.77 12.36
CA PHE A 84 19.03 23.10 13.65
C PHE A 84 20.40 22.81 14.25
N SER A 85 20.40 22.47 15.54
CA SER A 85 21.60 21.98 16.20
C SER A 85 22.01 20.61 15.64
N GLN A 86 23.30 20.26 15.79
CA GLN A 86 23.81 18.97 15.31
C GLN A 86 23.01 17.79 15.90
N ALA A 87 22.72 17.83 17.20
CA ALA A 87 21.97 16.76 17.87
C ALA A 87 20.57 16.54 17.25
N VAL A 88 19.84 17.61 16.95
CA VAL A 88 18.52 17.53 16.31
C VAL A 88 18.64 17.06 14.86
N SER A 89 19.68 17.50 14.15
CA SER A 89 19.95 17.05 12.78
C SER A 89 20.28 15.55 12.70
N ASP A 90 21.03 15.03 13.68
CA ASP A 90 21.35 13.61 13.80
C ASP A 90 20.09 12.78 14.07
N GLU A 91 19.23 13.24 14.98
CA GLU A 91 17.94 12.61 15.28
C GLU A 91 17.03 12.55 14.05
N ILE A 92 16.86 13.66 13.33
CA ILE A 92 16.09 13.70 12.07
C ILE A 92 16.67 12.73 11.04
N THR A 93 18.00 12.60 10.98
CA THR A 93 18.67 11.67 10.06
C THR A 93 18.33 10.22 10.40
N VAL A 94 18.35 9.86 11.68
CA VAL A 94 17.96 8.52 12.15
C VAL A 94 16.51 8.23 11.79
N LEU A 95 15.58 9.14 12.10
CA LEU A 95 14.16 8.97 11.82
C LEU A 95 13.88 8.87 10.32
N LYS A 96 14.49 9.73 9.50
CA LYS A 96 14.36 9.68 8.04
C LYS A 96 14.81 8.32 7.48
N ASN A 97 15.94 7.80 7.95
CA ASN A 97 16.45 6.50 7.49
C ASN A 97 15.52 5.34 7.93
N ALA A 98 14.99 5.41 9.15
CA ALA A 98 14.02 4.43 9.64
C ALA A 98 12.71 4.44 8.83
N LEU A 99 12.19 5.64 8.54
CA LEU A 99 11.02 5.82 7.68
C LEU A 99 11.26 5.23 6.29
N PHE A 100 12.36 5.61 5.64
CA PHE A 100 12.71 5.10 4.32
C PHE A 100 12.77 3.56 4.27
N ALA A 101 13.39 2.93 5.28
CA ALA A 101 13.46 1.47 5.36
C ALA A 101 12.07 0.82 5.48
N LYS A 102 11.18 1.44 6.25
CA LYS A 102 9.79 0.97 6.40
C LYS A 102 8.98 1.15 5.12
N GLU A 103 9.16 2.27 4.42
CA GLU A 103 8.51 2.50 3.11
C GLU A 103 8.96 1.49 2.06
N GLN A 104 10.25 1.16 1.99
CA GLN A 104 10.73 0.12 1.08
C GLN A 104 10.08 -1.24 1.40
N THR A 105 10.00 -1.58 2.69
CA THR A 105 9.34 -2.80 3.14
C THR A 105 7.86 -2.81 2.74
N LEU A 106 7.13 -1.71 2.97
CA LEU A 106 5.72 -1.58 2.59
C LEU A 106 5.54 -1.78 1.08
N LYS A 107 6.39 -1.13 0.28
CA LYS A 107 6.37 -1.23 -1.18
C LYS A 107 6.55 -2.67 -1.64
N GLU A 108 7.53 -3.40 -1.11
CA GLU A 108 7.77 -4.81 -1.45
C GLU A 108 6.57 -5.70 -1.11
N ILE A 109 5.96 -5.49 0.05
CA ILE A 109 4.77 -6.27 0.47
C ILE A 109 3.59 -5.98 -0.46
N VAL A 110 3.30 -4.70 -0.73
CA VAL A 110 2.18 -4.31 -1.60
C VAL A 110 2.36 -4.84 -3.02
N LEU A 111 3.56 -4.78 -3.60
CA LEU A 111 3.83 -5.37 -4.91
C LEU A 111 3.58 -6.88 -4.93
N THR A 112 3.98 -7.58 -3.87
CA THR A 112 3.76 -9.03 -3.74
C THR A 112 2.27 -9.36 -3.69
N VAL A 113 1.50 -8.61 -2.89
CA VAL A 113 0.04 -8.73 -2.78
C VAL A 113 -0.64 -8.47 -4.14
N GLN A 114 -0.25 -7.40 -4.84
CA GLN A 114 -0.79 -7.06 -6.16
C GLN A 114 -0.51 -8.16 -7.19
N THR A 115 0.73 -8.62 -7.28
CA THR A 115 1.13 -9.68 -8.23
C THR A 115 0.31 -10.96 -7.99
N ASN A 116 0.10 -11.34 -6.73
CA ASN A 116 -0.72 -12.51 -6.39
C ASN A 116 -2.17 -12.35 -6.82
N ASN A 117 -2.76 -11.16 -6.63
CA ASN A 117 -4.13 -10.88 -7.07
C ASN A 117 -4.26 -10.95 -8.59
N GLU A 118 -3.33 -10.36 -9.34
CA GLU A 118 -3.30 -10.40 -10.80
C GLU A 118 -3.22 -11.83 -11.32
N MET A 119 -2.36 -12.67 -10.73
CA MET A 119 -2.27 -14.09 -11.09
C MET A 119 -3.57 -14.85 -10.82
N LYS A 120 -4.23 -14.60 -9.68
CA LYS A 120 -5.50 -15.25 -9.35
C LYS A 120 -6.63 -14.82 -10.29
N LEU A 121 -6.68 -13.54 -10.65
CA LEU A 121 -7.65 -13.03 -11.62
C LEU A 121 -7.47 -13.67 -13.00
N ALA A 122 -6.23 -13.70 -13.52
CA ALA A 122 -5.93 -14.32 -14.81
C ALA A 122 -6.27 -15.83 -14.84
N PHE A 123 -6.08 -16.53 -13.72
CA PHE A 123 -6.49 -17.93 -13.61
C PHE A 123 -8.01 -18.10 -13.62
N ALA A 124 -8.75 -17.24 -12.91
CA ALA A 124 -10.21 -17.25 -12.90
C ALA A 124 -10.80 -16.96 -14.29
N GLU A 125 -10.27 -15.97 -15.01
CA GLU A 125 -10.65 -15.66 -16.39
C GLU A 125 -10.47 -16.88 -17.30
N LYS A 126 -9.32 -17.56 -17.21
CA LYS A 126 -9.07 -18.79 -17.98
C LYS A 126 -10.06 -19.92 -17.68
N ILE A 127 -10.51 -20.06 -16.42
CA ILE A 127 -11.55 -21.03 -16.06
C ILE A 127 -12.88 -20.64 -16.72
N ILE A 128 -13.25 -19.36 -16.67
CA ILE A 128 -14.48 -18.85 -17.30
C ILE A 128 -14.48 -19.10 -18.81
N ASP A 129 -13.36 -18.81 -19.48
CA ASP A 129 -13.21 -19.06 -20.91
C ASP A 129 -13.39 -20.55 -21.23
N MET A 130 -12.71 -21.44 -20.48
CA MET A 130 -12.84 -22.89 -20.65
C MET A 130 -14.27 -23.39 -20.43
N LEU A 131 -14.97 -22.87 -19.42
CA LEU A 131 -16.36 -23.23 -19.15
C LEU A 131 -17.30 -22.71 -20.24
N THR A 132 -17.01 -21.53 -20.80
CA THR A 132 -17.77 -20.95 -21.92
C THR A 132 -17.61 -21.80 -23.17
N ASP A 133 -16.37 -22.14 -23.54
CA ASP A 133 -16.06 -23.03 -24.68
C ASP A 133 -16.75 -24.40 -24.54
N PHE A 134 -16.75 -24.95 -23.31
CA PHE A 134 -17.42 -26.22 -23.03
C PHE A 134 -18.94 -26.11 -23.23
N HIS A 135 -19.57 -25.05 -22.72
CA HIS A 135 -21.01 -24.83 -22.90
C HIS A 135 -21.38 -24.62 -24.37
N GLU A 136 -20.57 -23.89 -25.14
CA GLU A 136 -20.78 -23.72 -26.58
C GLU A 136 -20.67 -25.06 -27.33
N THR A 137 -19.67 -25.87 -27.01
CA THR A 137 -19.47 -27.19 -27.60
C THR A 137 -20.63 -28.14 -27.27
N ALA A 138 -21.02 -28.21 -26.00
CA ALA A 138 -22.13 -29.06 -25.54
C ALA A 138 -23.48 -28.63 -26.16
N ASN A 139 -23.74 -27.34 -26.31
CA ASN A 139 -24.95 -26.83 -26.96
C ASN A 139 -24.98 -27.16 -28.47
N ASN A 140 -23.83 -27.08 -29.13
CA ASN A 140 -23.70 -27.46 -30.53
C ASN A 140 -23.94 -28.97 -30.73
N GLU A 141 -23.37 -29.82 -29.87
CA GLU A 141 -23.58 -31.27 -29.91
C GLU A 141 -25.05 -31.66 -29.64
N GLN A 142 -25.71 -31.03 -28.67
CA GLN A 142 -27.14 -31.25 -28.43
C GLN A 142 -28.01 -30.82 -29.63
N SER A 143 -27.66 -29.72 -30.30
CA SER A 143 -28.38 -29.25 -31.49
C SER A 143 -28.20 -30.20 -32.69
N ILE A 144 -27.02 -30.82 -32.83
CA ILE A 144 -26.76 -31.83 -33.86
C ILE A 144 -27.56 -33.11 -33.58
N MET A 145 -27.54 -33.63 -32.34
CA MET A 145 -28.30 -34.85 -32.02
C MET A 145 -29.82 -34.68 -32.19
N ILE A 146 -30.39 -33.52 -31.88
CA ILE A 146 -31.82 -33.26 -32.11
C ILE A 146 -32.15 -33.24 -33.62
N ASN A 147 -31.24 -32.74 -34.47
CA ASN A 147 -31.43 -32.70 -35.92
C ASN A 147 -31.18 -34.05 -36.61
N GLU A 148 -30.40 -34.96 -36.01
CA GLU A 148 -30.13 -36.30 -36.56
C GLU A 148 -31.17 -37.37 -36.15
N THR A 149 -32.16 -37.03 -35.31
CA THR A 149 -33.17 -37.99 -34.82
C THR A 149 -34.54 -37.90 -35.53
N PHE A 150 -34.58 -37.53 -36.82
CA PHE A 150 -35.80 -37.56 -37.63
C PHE A 150 -35.67 -38.35 -38.93
#